data_AF-A0A7Y0TN92-F1
#
_entry.id   AF-A0A7Y0TN92-F1
#
_cell.length_a   1.000
_cell.length_b   1.000
_cell.length_c   1.000
_cell.angle_alpha   90.00
_cell.angle_beta   90.00
_cell.angle_gamma   90.00
#
_symmetry.space_group_name_H-M   'P 1'
#
loop_
_entity.id
_entity.type
_entity.pdbx_description
1 polymer ?
#
loop_
_entity_poly.entity_id
_entity_poly.type
_entity_poly.pdbx_seq_one_letter_code
_entity_poly.pdbx_strand_id
1 'polypeptide(L)'
;MAHYIAEYLAHFHPEWVVHFPRNTHVDTLLNVLQLRYPKFEVVVVNDGSEDMTLPLLMDYFKLQPLDKVFKKHLETKPVRAVYQSRDYPNLIVVDKENGRRADANNAGADHARYPIICQIDADCVLEQDALLYMI
;
A
#
# COMPACT_ATOMS: atom_id res chain seq x y z
N MET A 1 -24.52 -22.18 8.05
CA MET A 1 -23.36 -22.63 7.23
C MET A 1 -22.50 -21.45 6.78
N ALA A 2 -23.07 -20.31 6.36
CA ALA A 2 -22.31 -19.08 6.06
C ALA A 2 -21.57 -18.46 7.27
N HIS A 3 -22.12 -18.58 8.49
CA HIS A 3 -21.50 -18.05 9.70
C HIS A 3 -20.18 -18.74 10.09
N TYR A 4 -20.00 -20.02 9.73
CA TYR A 4 -18.85 -20.83 10.13
C TYR A 4 -17.63 -20.60 9.23
N ILE A 5 -17.86 -20.22 7.97
CA ILE A 5 -16.78 -19.88 7.03
C ILE A 5 -16.17 -18.52 7.39
N ALA A 6 -16.98 -17.55 7.81
CA ALA A 6 -16.49 -16.26 8.27
C ALA A 6 -15.57 -16.36 9.49
N GLU A 7 -15.88 -17.23 10.47
CA GLU A 7 -15.01 -17.51 11.63
C GLU A 7 -13.74 -18.29 11.24
N TYR A 8 -13.83 -19.22 10.27
CA TYR A 8 -12.66 -20.00 9.84
C TYR A 8 -11.68 -19.16 9.01
N LEU A 9 -12.19 -18.26 8.17
CA LEU A 9 -11.40 -17.24 7.48
C LEU A 9 -10.90 -16.14 8.43
N ALA A 10 -11.55 -15.96 9.60
CA ALA A 10 -11.04 -15.11 10.67
C ALA A 10 -9.75 -15.65 11.35
N HIS A 11 -9.41 -16.91 11.10
CA HIS A 11 -8.21 -17.55 11.66
C HIS A 11 -7.08 -17.66 10.64
N PHE A 12 -7.38 -17.50 9.35
CA PHE A 12 -6.41 -17.49 8.26
C PHE A 12 -6.53 -16.16 7.52
N HIS A 13 -5.92 -15.12 8.08
CA HIS A 13 -5.80 -13.82 7.43
C HIS A 13 -4.48 -13.77 6.69
N PRO A 14 -4.44 -14.08 5.38
CA PRO A 14 -3.28 -13.68 4.59
C PRO A 14 -3.07 -12.18 4.78
N GLU A 15 -1.85 -11.84 5.13
CA GLU A 15 -1.49 -10.45 5.30
C GLU A 15 -1.40 -9.83 3.89
N TRP A 16 -2.11 -8.71 3.67
CA TRP A 16 -2.24 -8.10 2.34
C TRP A 16 -1.40 -6.85 2.20
N VAL A 17 -0.87 -6.64 1.00
CA VAL A 17 -0.33 -5.35 0.55
C VAL A 17 -1.26 -4.74 -0.47
N VAL A 18 -1.81 -3.57 -0.18
CA VAL A 18 -2.52 -2.76 -1.17
C VAL A 18 -1.53 -1.83 -1.84
N HIS A 19 -1.30 -2.01 -3.15
CA HIS A 19 -0.30 -1.26 -3.92
C HIS A 19 -0.92 -0.25 -4.88
N PHE A 20 -0.53 1.03 -4.75
CA PHE A 20 -0.92 2.12 -5.66
C PHE A 20 0.26 2.59 -6.51
N PRO A 21 0.19 2.46 -7.85
CA PRO A 21 1.35 2.73 -8.70
C PRO A 21 1.58 4.21 -9.02
N ARG A 22 0.57 5.09 -9.00
CA ARG A 22 0.65 6.54 -9.32
C ARG A 22 -0.58 7.34 -8.84
N ASN A 23 -0.45 8.67 -8.74
CA ASN A 23 -1.53 9.67 -8.61
C ASN A 23 -2.54 9.38 -7.50
N THR A 24 -2.06 8.96 -6.33
CA THR A 24 -2.94 8.53 -5.25
C THR A 24 -3.55 9.73 -4.51
N HIS A 25 -4.87 9.75 -4.45
CA HIS A 25 -5.62 10.75 -3.70
C HIS A 25 -5.74 10.37 -2.22
N VAL A 26 -5.78 11.39 -1.35
CA VAL A 26 -5.96 11.21 0.10
C VAL A 26 -7.23 10.40 0.39
N ASP A 27 -8.32 10.70 -0.31
CA ASP A 27 -9.61 10.04 -0.10
C ASP A 27 -9.59 8.56 -0.45
N THR A 28 -8.88 8.18 -1.52
CA THR A 28 -8.67 6.77 -1.89
C THR A 28 -7.91 6.03 -0.81
N LEU A 29 -6.84 6.62 -0.27
CA LEU A 29 -6.08 6.00 0.82
C LEU A 29 -6.89 5.87 2.09
N LEU A 30 -7.69 6.89 2.43
CA LEU A 30 -8.59 6.82 3.58
C LEU A 30 -9.61 5.68 3.42
N ASN A 31 -10.19 5.50 2.23
CA ASN A 31 -11.11 4.40 1.96
C ASN A 31 -10.43 3.03 2.20
N VAL A 32 -9.21 2.85 1.70
CA VAL A 32 -8.46 1.60 1.85
C VAL A 32 -8.02 1.35 3.29
N LEU A 33 -7.57 2.39 4.00
CA LEU A 33 -7.13 2.28 5.39
C LEU A 33 -8.28 1.96 6.36
N GLN A 34 -9.53 2.14 5.93
CA GLN A 34 -10.74 1.82 6.68
C GLN A 34 -11.32 0.44 6.37
N LEU A 35 -10.67 -0.36 5.52
CA LEU A 35 -11.10 -1.73 5.23
C LEU A 35 -11.14 -2.57 6.51
N ARG A 36 -12.22 -3.36 6.65
CA ARG A 36 -12.45 -4.23 7.80
C ARG A 36 -11.72 -5.55 7.61
N TYR A 37 -10.39 -5.47 7.55
CA TYR A 37 -9.52 -6.63 7.47
C TYR A 37 -8.50 -6.57 8.61
N PRO A 38 -8.36 -7.63 9.42
CA PRO A 38 -7.64 -7.52 10.70
C PRO A 38 -6.13 -7.33 10.55
N LYS A 39 -5.53 -7.69 9.41
CA LYS A 39 -4.12 -7.43 9.16
C LYS A 39 -3.81 -7.21 7.69
N PHE A 40 -3.51 -5.97 7.33
CA PHE A 40 -3.01 -5.57 6.01
C PHE A 40 -2.10 -4.35 6.16
N GLU A 41 -1.32 -4.10 5.12
CA GLU A 41 -0.57 -2.86 4.93
C GLU A 41 -0.91 -2.23 3.57
N VAL A 42 -0.65 -0.94 3.46
CA VAL A 42 -0.82 -0.15 2.26
C VAL A 42 0.55 0.38 1.87
N VAL A 43 0.97 0.07 0.65
CA VAL A 43 2.24 0.50 0.07
C VAL A 43 1.93 1.39 -1.13
N VAL A 44 2.15 2.69 -0.97
CA VAL A 44 2.00 3.65 -2.06
C VAL A 44 3.36 3.86 -2.72
N VAL A 45 3.43 3.79 -4.04
CA VAL A 45 4.66 4.09 -4.76
C VAL A 45 4.51 5.43 -5.47
N ASN A 46 5.29 6.42 -5.03
CA ASN A 46 5.47 7.65 -5.78
C ASN A 46 6.54 7.44 -6.86
N ASP A 47 6.09 7.10 -8.07
CA ASP A 47 6.95 6.81 -9.24
C ASP A 47 7.48 8.08 -9.93
N GLY A 48 8.10 8.97 -9.15
CA GLY A 48 8.67 10.22 -9.64
C GLY A 48 7.62 11.20 -10.16
N SER A 49 6.49 11.33 -9.47
CA SER A 49 5.53 12.40 -9.77
C SER A 49 6.19 13.78 -9.60
N GLU A 50 5.83 14.71 -10.48
CA GLU A 50 6.25 16.11 -10.43
C GLU A 50 5.13 17.03 -9.90
N ASP A 51 4.01 16.43 -9.48
CA ASP A 51 2.85 17.14 -8.96
C ASP A 51 2.89 17.25 -7.42
N MET A 52 1.76 17.67 -6.85
CA MET A 52 1.62 17.86 -5.42
C MET A 52 1.27 16.58 -4.65
N THR A 53 1.22 15.40 -5.28
CA THR A 53 0.79 14.16 -4.62
C THR A 53 1.64 13.84 -3.40
N LEU A 54 2.97 13.71 -3.53
CA LEU A 54 3.82 13.36 -2.40
C LEU A 54 3.76 14.41 -1.26
N PRO A 55 3.88 15.73 -1.52
CA PRO A 55 3.70 16.75 -0.49
C PRO A 55 2.35 16.66 0.25
N LEU A 56 1.25 16.44 -0.48
CA LEU A 56 -0.08 16.31 0.12
C LEU A 56 -0.18 15.06 1.01
N LEU A 57 0.35 13.93 0.55
CA LEU A 57 0.37 12.70 1.36
C LEU A 57 1.24 12.87 2.61
N MET A 58 2.39 13.54 2.49
CA MET A 58 3.27 13.84 3.61
C MET A 58 2.58 14.67 4.69
N ASP A 59 1.90 15.75 4.29
CA ASP A 59 1.19 16.60 5.24
C ASP A 59 -0.02 15.88 5.84
N TYR A 60 -0.84 15.24 5.02
CA TYR A 60 -2.09 14.64 5.50
C TYR A 60 -1.84 13.44 6.43
N PHE A 61 -0.99 12.50 6.01
CA PHE A 61 -0.71 11.27 6.75
C PHE A 61 0.44 11.40 7.75
N LYS A 62 0.99 12.62 7.92
CA LYS A 62 2.11 12.90 8.84
C LYS A 62 3.25 11.91 8.62
N LEU A 63 3.64 11.76 7.35
CA LEU A 63 4.66 10.80 6.92
C LEU A 63 6.02 11.19 7.50
N GLN A 64 6.74 10.20 8.02
CA GLN A 64 8.08 10.35 8.57
C GLN A 64 9.04 9.40 7.86
N PRO A 65 10.32 9.79 7.64
CA PRO A 65 11.30 8.89 7.07
C PRO A 65 11.38 7.58 7.86
N LEU A 66 11.32 6.47 7.13
CA LEU A 66 11.41 5.13 7.69
C LEU A 66 12.82 4.58 7.47
N ASP A 67 13.60 4.53 8.54
CA ASP A 67 14.92 3.90 8.53
C ASP A 67 14.78 2.38 8.72
N LYS A 68 14.43 1.70 7.63
CA LYS A 68 14.26 0.24 7.59
C LYS A 68 14.97 -0.32 6.38
N VAL A 69 15.67 -1.44 6.57
CA VAL A 69 16.31 -2.18 5.48
C VAL A 69 15.26 -3.06 4.80
N PHE A 70 15.02 -2.81 3.51
CA PHE A 70 14.20 -3.64 2.64
C PHE A 70 15.08 -4.57 1.83
N LYS A 71 14.57 -5.77 1.53
CA LYS A 71 15.28 -6.71 0.66
C LYS A 71 15.01 -6.32 -0.79
N LYS A 72 16.08 -6.10 -1.55
CA LYS A 72 15.99 -5.85 -2.99
C LYS A 72 16.03 -7.18 -3.74
N HIS A 73 14.91 -7.61 -4.30
CA HIS A 73 14.80 -8.82 -5.11
C HIS A 73 14.54 -8.49 -6.58
N LEU A 74 13.93 -7.35 -6.87
CA LEU A 74 13.52 -6.94 -8.20
C LEU A 74 14.31 -5.73 -8.69
N GLU A 75 14.57 -5.70 -9.99
CA GLU A 75 15.15 -4.54 -10.64
C GLU A 75 14.16 -3.37 -10.62
N THR A 76 14.63 -2.23 -10.12
CA THR A 76 13.90 -0.99 -9.93
C THR A 76 14.82 0.20 -10.14
N LYS A 77 14.25 1.32 -10.60
CA LYS A 77 14.90 2.62 -10.51
C LYS A 77 15.18 3.00 -9.05
N PRO A 78 16.18 3.87 -8.80
CA PRO A 78 16.56 4.25 -7.45
C PRO A 78 15.37 4.71 -6.59
N VAL A 79 15.23 4.09 -5.42
CA VAL A 79 14.35 4.57 -4.34
C VAL A 79 15.08 5.70 -3.61
N ARG A 80 14.45 6.86 -3.52
CA ARG A 80 14.99 8.06 -2.88
C ARG A 80 14.79 8.00 -1.38
N ALA A 81 13.59 7.61 -0.96
CA ALA A 81 13.22 7.50 0.44
C ALA A 81 11.99 6.61 0.62
N VAL A 82 11.85 6.04 1.81
CA VAL A 82 10.62 5.39 2.26
C VAL A 82 10.11 6.15 3.46
N TYR A 83 8.80 6.37 3.52
CA TYR A 83 8.15 7.05 4.61
C TYR A 83 7.08 6.15 5.24
N GLN A 84 6.84 6.30 6.52
CA GLN A 84 5.75 5.66 7.24
C GLN A 84 4.83 6.73 7.82
N SER A 85 3.51 6.50 7.77
CA SER A 85 2.58 7.37 8.46
C SER A 85 2.67 7.19 9.97
N ARG A 86 2.74 8.32 10.69
CA ARG A 86 2.66 8.32 12.15
C ARG A 86 1.28 7.92 12.65
N ASP A 87 0.23 8.34 11.95
CA ASP A 87 -1.16 8.17 12.39
C ASP A 87 -1.75 6.84 11.87
N TYR A 88 -1.20 6.29 10.78
CA TYR A 88 -1.55 4.99 10.19
C TYR A 88 -0.31 4.09 10.05
N PRO A 89 0.09 3.33 11.09
CA PRO A 89 1.32 2.54 11.07
C PRO A 89 1.39 1.48 9.96
N ASN A 90 0.25 1.12 9.36
CA ASN A 90 0.13 0.20 8.24
C ASN A 90 0.24 0.89 6.87
N LEU A 91 0.48 2.20 6.79
CA LEU A 91 0.74 2.93 5.54
C LEU A 91 2.23 3.25 5.41
N ILE A 92 2.82 2.81 4.30
CA ILE A 92 4.14 3.29 3.85
C ILE A 92 4.05 3.91 2.45
N VAL A 93 4.92 4.88 2.20
CA VAL A 93 5.08 5.55 0.90
C VAL A 93 6.52 5.41 0.43
N VAL A 94 6.71 4.82 -0.74
CA VAL A 94 8.01 4.62 -1.39
C VAL A 94 8.18 5.70 -2.46
N ASP A 95 9.09 6.65 -2.23
CA ASP A 95 9.45 7.67 -3.22
C ASP A 95 10.66 7.22 -4.05
N LYS A 96 10.53 7.24 -5.37
CA LYS A 96 11.54 6.74 -6.30
C LYS A 96 11.64 7.57 -7.58
N GLU A 97 12.72 7.37 -8.33
CA GLU A 97 12.84 7.91 -9.69
C GLU A 97 11.83 7.26 -10.64
N ASN A 98 11.32 8.00 -11.63
CA ASN A 98 10.31 7.50 -12.56
C ASN A 98 10.81 6.30 -13.38
N GLY A 99 10.21 5.13 -13.17
CA GLY A 99 10.48 3.88 -13.88
C GLY A 99 9.29 3.32 -14.65
N ARG A 100 8.14 4.00 -14.60
CA ARG A 100 6.85 3.57 -15.14
C ARG A 100 6.26 2.36 -14.40
N ARG A 101 5.09 1.89 -14.87
CA ARG A 101 4.20 0.95 -14.15
C ARG A 101 4.88 -0.32 -13.66
N ALA A 102 5.66 -0.99 -14.51
CA ALA A 102 6.30 -2.26 -14.14
C ALA A 102 7.35 -2.05 -13.04
N ASP A 103 8.15 -0.99 -13.15
CA ASP A 103 9.16 -0.62 -12.17
C ASP A 103 8.54 -0.18 -10.84
N ALA A 104 7.45 0.60 -10.89
CA ALA A 104 6.67 0.97 -9.70
C ALA A 104 6.11 -0.26 -8.98
N ASN A 105 5.50 -1.20 -9.73
CA ASN A 105 5.01 -2.46 -9.18
C ASN A 105 6.12 -3.29 -8.53
N ASN A 106 7.30 -3.37 -9.16
CA ASN A 106 8.45 -4.06 -8.57
C ASN A 106 8.89 -3.40 -7.27
N ALA A 107 8.93 -2.07 -7.22
CA ALA A 107 9.27 -1.35 -6.01
C ALA A 107 8.25 -1.62 -4.89
N GLY A 108 6.96 -1.60 -5.20
CA GLY A 108 5.91 -1.96 -4.26
C GLY A 108 6.08 -3.37 -3.70
N ALA A 109 6.39 -4.34 -4.55
CA ALA A 109 6.60 -5.73 -4.15
C ALA A 109 7.85 -5.92 -3.27
N ASP A 110 8.96 -5.25 -3.57
CA ASP A 110 10.18 -5.32 -2.73
C ASP A 110 10.00 -4.66 -1.36
N HIS A 111 9.02 -3.75 -1.23
CA HIS A 111 8.70 -3.06 0.04
C HIS A 111 7.52 -3.69 0.79
N ALA A 112 6.88 -4.70 0.20
CA ALA A 112 5.86 -5.49 0.84
C ALA A 112 6.47 -6.33 1.98
N ARG A 113 5.89 -6.23 3.17
CA ARG A 113 6.15 -7.13 4.30
C ARG A 113 5.47 -8.48 4.09
N TYR A 114 4.35 -8.49 3.39
CA TYR A 114 3.44 -9.63 3.31
C TYR A 114 3.42 -10.30 1.93
N PRO A 115 3.18 -11.63 1.87
CA PRO A 115 3.34 -12.39 0.64
C PRO A 115 2.20 -12.20 -0.36
N ILE A 116 1.02 -11.76 0.06
CA ILE A 116 -0.11 -11.55 -0.83
C ILE A 116 -0.25 -10.07 -1.15
N ILE A 117 -0.14 -9.73 -2.44
CA ILE A 117 -0.21 -8.36 -2.94
C ILE A 117 -1.50 -8.21 -3.75
N CYS A 118 -2.32 -7.23 -3.38
CA CYS A 118 -3.43 -6.73 -4.16
C CYS A 118 -3.02 -5.39 -4.79
N GLN A 119 -2.91 -5.35 -6.12
CA GLN A 119 -2.72 -4.08 -6.81
C GLN A 119 -4.07 -3.39 -7.00
N ILE A 120 -4.14 -2.11 -6.63
CA ILE A 120 -5.35 -1.29 -6.76
C ILE A 120 -5.00 -0.04 -7.56
N ASP A 121 -5.87 0.35 -8.49
CA ASP A 121 -5.71 1.63 -9.20
C ASP A 121 -6.11 2.79 -8.27
N ALA A 122 -5.42 3.92 -8.38
CA ALA A 122 -5.58 5.07 -7.47
C ALA A 122 -6.97 5.74 -7.50
N ASP A 123 -7.79 5.38 -8.49
CA ASP A 123 -9.15 5.89 -8.66
C ASP A 123 -10.22 4.87 -8.23
N CYS A 124 -9.82 3.76 -7.62
CA CYS A 124 -10.74 2.75 -7.13
C CYS A 124 -11.31 3.12 -5.75
N VAL A 125 -12.61 2.89 -5.57
CA VAL A 125 -13.27 2.88 -4.27
C VAL A 125 -13.61 1.44 -3.94
N LEU A 126 -13.14 0.96 -2.79
CA LEU A 126 -13.44 -0.39 -2.30
C LEU A 126 -14.60 -0.35 -1.31
N GLU A 127 -15.42 -1.40 -1.34
CA GLU A 127 -16.33 -1.72 -0.25
C GLU A 127 -15.54 -2.13 1.00
N GLN A 128 -16.07 -1.81 2.19
CA GLN A 128 -15.36 -2.01 3.47
C GLN A 128 -14.91 -3.45 3.71
N ASP A 129 -15.65 -4.42 3.16
CA ASP A 129 -15.41 -5.85 3.32
C ASP A 129 -14.74 -6.47 2.09
N ALA A 130 -14.27 -5.68 1.11
CA ALA A 130 -13.77 -6.16 -0.17
C ALA A 130 -12.65 -7.22 -0.04
N LEU A 131 -11.71 -7.01 0.90
CA LEU A 131 -10.61 -7.97 1.12
C LEU A 131 -11.08 -9.33 1.68
N LEU A 132 -12.26 -9.40 2.32
CA LEU A 132 -12.82 -10.66 2.82
C LEU A 132 -13.34 -11.57 1.70
N TYR A 133 -13.68 -11.00 0.53
CA TYR A 133 -14.23 -11.74 -0.61
C TYR A 133 -13.19 -12.13 -1.67
N MET A 134 -11.94 -11.69 -1.51
CA MET A 134 -10.85 -11.94 -2.47
C MET A 134 -10.05 -13.23 -2.16
N ILE A 135 -10.46 -13.99 -1.14
CA ILE A 135 -9.88 -15.29 -0.73
C ILE A 135 -10.89 -16.42 -0.77
#